data_AF-A0A9E0GLQ5-F1
#
_entry.id   AF-A0A9E0GLQ5-F1
#
_cell.length_a   1.000
_cell.length_b   1.000
_cell.length_c   1.000
_cell.angle_alpha   90.00
_cell.angle_beta   90.00
_cell.angle_gamma   90.00
#
_symmetry.space_group_name_H-M   'P 1'
#
loop_
_entity.id
_entity.type
_entity.pdbx_description
1 polymer ?
#
loop_
_entity_poly.entity_id
_entity_poly.type
_entity_poly.pdbx_seq_one_letter_code
_entity_poly.pdbx_strand_id
1 'polypeptide(L)' 'LRKVHPCGGYEWEVVRVGADIGMVCLTCKRRVLQPRRKFARGVKSFLRRGNTPAGALPQPDQPESDG' A
#
# COMPACT_ATOMS: atom_id res chain seq x y z
N LEU A 1 0.33 -2.51 12.01
CA LEU A 1 -1.03 -3.10 12.17
C LEU A 1 -1.44 -3.01 13.63
N ARG A 2 -2.75 -3.08 13.96
CA ARG A 2 -3.24 -3.06 15.35
C ARG A 2 -2.69 -4.24 16.17
N LYS A 3 -2.56 -5.41 15.56
CA LYS A 3 -1.90 -6.56 16.17
C LYS A 3 -0.39 -6.48 15.96
N VAL A 4 0.37 -6.77 17.01
CA VAL A 4 1.82 -6.93 16.95
C VAL A 4 2.16 -8.14 16.08
N HIS A 5 3.24 -8.04 15.31
CA HIS A 5 3.80 -9.19 14.61
C HIS A 5 4.40 -10.17 15.63
N PRO A 6 4.41 -11.50 15.40
CA PRO A 6 5.05 -12.45 16.31
C PRO A 6 6.52 -12.16 16.64
N CYS A 7 7.23 -11.36 15.83
CA CYS A 7 8.59 -10.91 16.13
C CYS A 7 8.68 -9.66 17.06
N GLY A 8 7.54 -9.11 17.51
CA GLY A 8 7.49 -7.87 18.31
C GLY A 8 7.36 -6.57 17.52
N GLY A 9 7.49 -6.60 16.19
CA GLY A 9 7.39 -5.40 15.33
C GLY A 9 5.94 -4.94 15.10
N TYR A 10 5.75 -3.61 14.98
CA TYR A 10 4.45 -2.99 14.67
C TYR A 10 4.35 -2.41 13.27
N GLU A 11 5.50 -2.16 12.66
CA GLU A 11 5.64 -1.44 11.40
C GLU A 11 5.69 -2.39 10.22
N TRP A 12 4.97 -2.00 9.18
CA TRP A 12 4.78 -2.79 7.98
C TRP A 12 4.90 -1.87 6.77
N GLU A 13 5.65 -2.34 5.78
CA GLU A 13 5.71 -1.71 4.46
C GLU A 13 4.77 -2.47 3.52
N VAL A 14 3.88 -1.74 2.85
CA VAL A 14 2.99 -2.31 1.82
C VAL A 14 3.77 -2.39 0.52
N VAL A 15 3.97 -3.60 0.02
CA VAL A 15 4.74 -3.86 -1.22
C VAL A 15 3.87 -4.30 -2.39
N ARG A 16 2.60 -4.67 -2.13
CA ARG A 16 1.63 -5.05 -3.16
C ARG A 16 0.24 -4.59 -2.75
N VAL A 17 -0.50 -4.02 -3.69
CA VAL A 17 -1.91 -3.67 -3.54
C VAL A 17 -2.71 -4.46 -4.57
N GLY A 18 -3.73 -5.21 -4.11
CA GLY A 18 -4.59 -6.05 -4.95
C GLY A 18 -5.75 -6.64 -4.15
N ALA A 19 -6.21 -7.83 -4.55
CA ALA A 19 -7.18 -8.63 -3.79
C ALA A 19 -6.63 -8.99 -2.39
N ASP A 20 -5.35 -9.36 -2.34
CA ASP A 20 -4.54 -9.46 -1.13
C ASP A 20 -3.53 -8.32 -1.07
N ILE A 21 -3.30 -7.84 0.15
CA ILE A 21 -2.29 -6.82 0.44
C ILE A 21 -1.02 -7.53 0.88
N GLY A 22 0.05 -7.34 0.09
CA GLY A 22 1.38 -7.83 0.42
C GLY A 22 2.09 -6.84 1.33
N MET A 23 2.60 -7.32 2.45
CA MET A 23 3.34 -6.50 3.42
C MET A 23 4.64 -7.15 3.85
N VAL A 24 5.62 -6.32 4.20
CA VAL A 24 6.91 -6.72 4.77
C VAL A 24 7.04 -6.13 6.16
N CYS A 25 7.36 -6.97 7.15
CA CYS A 25 7.68 -6.49 8.50
C CYS A 25 9.02 -5.75 8.46
N LEU A 26 9.07 -4.50 8.93
CA LEU A 26 10.30 -3.72 8.89
C LEU A 26 11.38 -4.22 9.87
N THR A 27 10.98 -4.90 10.95
CA THR A 27 11.88 -5.47 11.97
C THR A 27 12.55 -6.78 11.53
N CYS A 28 11.78 -7.76 11.03
CA CYS A 28 12.30 -9.11 10.73
C CYS A 28 12.29 -9.47 9.23
N LYS A 29 11.85 -8.55 8.36
CA LYS A 29 11.79 -8.70 6.89
C LYS A 29 10.91 -9.84 6.38
N ARG A 30 10.09 -10.46 7.24
CA ARG A 30 9.13 -11.48 6.84
C ARG A 30 8.02 -10.87 5.98
N ARG A 31 7.68 -11.56 4.88
CA ARG A 31 6.60 -11.19 3.96
C ARG A 31 5.32 -11.92 4.32
N VAL A 32 4.19 -11.23 4.26
CA VAL A 32 2.86 -11.82 4.47
C VAL A 32 1.88 -11.28 3.43
N LEU A 33 0.91 -12.13 3.06
CA LEU A 33 -0.27 -11.73 2.31
C LEU A 33 -1.45 -11.64 3.28
N GLN A 34 -2.19 -10.53 3.24
CA GLN A 34 -3.38 -10.35 4.05
C GLN A 34 -4.56 -9.99 3.16
N PRO A 35 -5.72 -10.64 3.32
CA PRO A 35 -6.92 -10.26 2.60
C PRO A 35 -7.24 -8.78 2.80
N ARG A 36 -7.59 -8.07 1.71
CA ARG A 36 -7.85 -6.62 1.74
C ARG A 36 -8.81 -6.20 2.85
N ARG A 37 -9.89 -6.95 3.06
CA ARG A 37 -10.90 -6.66 4.12
C ARG A 37 -10.28 -6.69 5.52
N LYS A 38 -9.41 -7.66 5.80
CA LYS A 38 -8.74 -7.81 7.09
C LYS A 38 -7.64 -6.77 7.27
N PHE A 39 -6.89 -6.46 6.21
CA PHE A 39 -5.92 -5.37 6.22
C PHE A 39 -6.59 -4.04 6.57
N ALA A 40 -7.66 -3.66 5.85
CA ALA A 40 -8.36 -2.39 6.05
C ALA A 40 -8.85 -2.19 7.49
N ARG A 41 -9.39 -3.24 8.13
CA ARG A 41 -9.80 -3.21 9.54
C ARG A 41 -8.62 -3.17 10.52
N GLY A 42 -7.46 -3.71 10.12
CA GLY A 42 -6.28 -3.84 10.96
C GLY A 42 -5.29 -2.67 10.88
N VAL A 43 -5.46 -1.75 9.94
CA VAL A 43 -4.64 -0.52 9.87
C VAL A 43 -5.00 0.38 11.05
N LYS A 44 -3.98 0.93 11.70
CA LYS A 44 -4.12 1.92 12.79
C LYS A 44 -3.86 3.33 12.26
N SER A 45 -2.75 3.51 11.56
CA SER A 45 -2.33 4.76 10.94
C SER A 45 -1.35 4.46 9.81
N PHE A 46 -1.16 5.45 8.92
CA PHE A 46 -0.11 5.44 7.90
C PHE A 46 1.06 6.28 8.39
N LEU A 47 2.23 5.65 8.56
CA LEU A 47 3.45 6.34 9.04
C LEU A 47 4.15 7.11 7.92
N ARG A 48 4.11 6.56 6.71
CA ARG A 48 4.64 7.19 5.50
C ARG A 48 3.72 6.83 4.34
N ARG A 49 3.41 7.80 3.49
CA ARG A 49 2.77 7.57 2.19
C ARG A 49 3.86 7.56 1.12
N GLY A 50 3.73 6.67 0.14
CA GLY A 50 4.58 6.72 -1.05
C GLY A 50 4.42 8.08 -1.73
N ASN A 51 5.50 8.60 -2.32
CA ASN A 51 5.42 9.79 -3.14
C ASN A 51 4.50 9.46 -4.33
N THR A 52 3.28 10.01 -4.35
CA THR A 52 2.47 10.00 -5.57
C THR A 52 3.26 10.82 -6.60
N PRO A 53 3.73 10.25 -7.72
CA PRO A 53 4.30 11.07 -8.76
C PRO A 53 3.20 12.02 -9.23
N ALA A 54 3.48 13.33 -9.22
CA ALA A 54 2.53 14.39 -9.51
C ALA A 54 1.87 14.32 -10.91
N GLY A 55 2.27 13.36 -11.76
CA GLY A 55 1.77 13.17 -13.13
C GLY A 55 0.77 12.03 -13.33
N ALA A 56 0.27 11.35 -12.29
CA ALA A 56 -0.70 10.26 -12.45
C ALA A 56 -2.17 10.72 -12.58
N LEU A 57 -2.41 12.02 -12.78
CA LEU A 57 -3.72 12.49 -13.22
C LEU A 57 -3.92 12.04 -14.67
N PRO A 58 -5.07 11.43 -15.01
CA PRO A 58 -5.40 11.20 -16.42
C PRO A 58 -5.42 12.55 -17.11
N GLN A 59 -4.52 12.77 -18.08
CA GLN A 59 -4.58 13.95 -18.91
C GLN A 59 -5.89 13.90 -19.70
N PRO A 60 -6.74 14.94 -19.67
CA PRO A 60 -7.91 14.99 -20.53
C PRO A 60 -7.43 14.86 -21.97
N ASP A 61 -8.03 13.91 -22.65
CA ASP A 61 -7.89 13.61 -24.07
C ASP A 61 -7.85 14.93 -24.86
N GLN A 62 -6.69 15.20 -25.47
CA GLN A 62 -6.56 16.32 -26.38
C GLN A 62 -7.37 15.98 -27.63
N PRO A 63 -8.31 16.81 -28.09
CA PRO A 63 -8.98 16.58 -29.35
C PRO A 63 -7.94 16.66 -30.46
N GLU A 64 -7.74 15.51 -31.09
CA GLU A 64 -7.00 15.34 -32.33
C GLU A 64 -7.43 16.41 -33.33
N SER A 65 -6.46 17.25 -33.70
CA SER A 65 -6.62 18.35 -34.63
C SER A 65 -6.56 17.79 -36.04
N ASP A 66 -7.72 17.41 -36.59
CA ASP A 66 -7.87 17.05 -37.99
C ASP A 66 -7.83 18.33 -38.83
N GLY A 67 -6.87 18.40 -39.75
CA GLY A 67 -6.63 19.52 -40.65
C GLY A 67 -7.19 19.28 -42.04
#